data_AF-A0A1E4ISZ2-F1
#
_entry.id   AF-A0A1E4ISZ2-F1
#
_cell.length_a   1.000
_cell.length_b   1.000
_cell.length_c   1.000
_cell.angle_alpha   90.00
_cell.angle_beta   90.00
_cell.angle_gamma   90.00
#
_symmetry.space_group_name_H-M   'P 1'
#
loop_
_entity.id
_entity.type
_entity.pdbx_description
1 polymer ?
#
loop_
_entity_poly.entity_id
_entity_poly.type
_entity_poly.pdbx_seq_one_letter_code
_entity_poly.pdbx_strand_id
1 'polypeptide(L)'
;MKVRLEPSGLCFEADAGTTLLQAAEAAGIELPSSCRNGTCRTCICQRLSGETRHTIEWPGLSIDEKEEGWILPCVAQALGDVTLDVPSARALFAD
;
A
#
# COMPACT_ATOMS: atom_id res chain seq x y z
N MET A 1 4.38 11.74 -4.06
CA MET A 1 4.52 11.49 -2.61
C MET A 1 5.38 10.27 -2.48
N LYS A 2 6.39 10.29 -1.60
CA LYS A 2 7.33 9.19 -1.53
C LYS A 2 6.79 8.05 -0.66
N VAL A 3 6.77 6.85 -1.20
CA VAL A 3 6.43 5.63 -0.46
C VAL A 3 7.67 4.77 -0.30
N ARG A 4 7.93 4.32 0.92
CA ARG A 4 9.02 3.39 1.27
C ARG A 4 8.44 2.05 1.72
N LEU A 5 9.03 0.96 1.27
CA LEU A 5 8.68 -0.40 1.68
C LEU A 5 9.76 -1.00 2.57
N GLU A 6 9.39 -1.44 3.76
CA GLU A 6 10.26 -2.20 4.67
C GLU A 6 10.00 -3.70 4.56
N PRO A 7 11.00 -4.56 4.79
CA PRO A 7 12.41 -4.25 5.05
C PRO A 7 13.24 -4.08 3.76
N SER A 8 12.61 -4.18 2.58
CA SER A 8 13.32 -4.19 1.29
C SER A 8 14.06 -2.87 0.98
N GLY A 9 13.62 -1.76 1.57
CA GLY A 9 14.11 -0.42 1.29
C GLY A 9 13.63 0.16 -0.05
N LEU A 10 12.83 -0.58 -0.84
CA LEU A 10 12.28 -0.14 -2.11
C LEU A 10 11.47 1.14 -1.93
N CYS A 11 11.56 2.03 -2.91
CA CYS A 11 10.86 3.31 -2.90
C CYS A 11 10.17 3.56 -4.24
N PHE A 12 9.00 4.20 -4.20
CA PHE A 12 8.29 4.66 -5.38
C PHE A 12 7.54 5.98 -5.11
N GLU A 13 7.14 6.66 -6.19
CA GLU A 13 6.29 7.84 -6.10
C GLU A 13 4.82 7.45 -6.26
N ALA A 14 3.98 8.03 -5.42
CA ALA A 14 2.53 7.97 -5.54
C ALA A 14 1.97 9.36 -5.85
N ASP A 15 1.31 9.49 -6.99
CA ASP A 15 0.56 10.68 -7.37
C ASP A 15 -0.78 10.78 -6.64
N ALA A 16 -1.29 12.00 -6.51
CA ALA A 16 -2.62 12.23 -5.96
C ALA A 16 -3.69 11.52 -6.80
N GLY A 17 -4.59 10.79 -6.14
CA GLY A 17 -5.67 10.06 -6.81
C GLY A 17 -5.31 8.63 -7.24
N THR A 18 -4.05 8.22 -7.15
CA THR A 18 -3.60 6.85 -7.49
C THR A 18 -3.51 5.99 -6.23
N THR A 19 -3.95 4.73 -6.29
CA THR A 19 -3.79 3.83 -5.14
C THR A 19 -2.34 3.40 -4.98
N LEU A 20 -1.95 3.06 -3.75
CA LEU A 20 -0.60 2.60 -3.42
C LEU A 20 -0.20 1.37 -4.24
N LEU A 21 -1.14 0.46 -4.52
CA LEU A 21 -0.88 -0.68 -5.40
C LEU A 21 -0.59 -0.25 -6.83
N GLN A 22 -1.42 0.64 -7.41
CA GLN A 22 -1.22 1.13 -8.78
C GLN A 22 0.10 1.88 -8.93
N ALA A 23 0.46 2.69 -7.95
CA ALA A 23 1.72 3.43 -7.92
C ALA A 23 2.94 2.48 -7.83
N ALA A 24 2.87 1.43 -6.99
CA ALA A 24 3.92 0.43 -6.91
C ALA A 24 4.10 -0.31 -8.25
N GLU A 25 3.00 -0.74 -8.88
CA GLU A 25 3.03 -1.44 -10.17
C GLU A 25 3.62 -0.57 -11.28
N ALA A 26 3.25 0.71 -11.34
CA ALA A 26 3.83 1.67 -12.29
C ALA A 26 5.34 1.86 -12.10
N ALA A 27 5.83 1.70 -10.87
CA ALA A 27 7.26 1.74 -10.54
C ALA A 27 7.97 0.38 -10.72
N GLY A 28 7.28 -0.64 -11.22
CA GLY A 28 7.85 -1.99 -11.38
C GLY A 28 8.06 -2.71 -10.06
N ILE A 29 7.27 -2.40 -9.03
CA ILE A 29 7.29 -3.07 -7.73
C ILE A 29 6.01 -3.88 -7.57
N GLU A 30 6.16 -5.19 -7.39
CA GLU A 30 5.07 -6.10 -7.10
C GLU A 30 4.78 -6.10 -5.59
N LEU A 31 3.52 -5.84 -5.25
CA LEU A 31 2.95 -6.10 -3.92
C LEU A 31 1.96 -7.28 -4.01
N PRO A 32 1.81 -8.08 -2.95
CA PRO A 32 0.77 -9.12 -2.91
C PRO A 32 -0.61 -8.53 -3.24
N SER A 33 -1.31 -9.10 -4.22
CA SER A 33 -2.64 -8.60 -4.61
C SER A 33 -3.49 -9.68 -5.28
N SER A 34 -4.82 -9.51 -5.22
CA SER A 34 -5.79 -10.42 -5.87
C SER A 34 -7.04 -9.66 -6.33
N CYS A 35 -8.03 -9.43 -5.46
CA CYS A 35 -9.34 -8.88 -5.87
C CYS A 35 -9.34 -7.41 -6.32
N ARG A 36 -8.35 -6.61 -5.88
CA ARG A 36 -8.21 -5.18 -6.17
C ARG A 36 -9.44 -4.30 -5.87
N ASN A 37 -10.33 -4.75 -4.99
CA ASN A 37 -11.56 -4.04 -4.63
C ASN A 37 -11.76 -3.89 -3.11
N GLY A 38 -10.71 -4.17 -2.32
CA GLY A 38 -10.72 -3.99 -0.86
C GLY A 38 -11.38 -5.10 -0.04
N THR A 39 -11.64 -6.30 -0.60
CA THR A 39 -12.37 -7.37 0.11
C THR A 39 -11.52 -8.58 0.50
N CYS A 40 -10.64 -9.09 -0.39
CA CYS A 40 -9.94 -10.37 -0.19
C CYS A 40 -8.78 -10.34 0.82
N ARG A 41 -8.32 -9.16 1.21
CA ARG A 41 -7.17 -8.93 2.12
C ARG A 41 -5.80 -9.48 1.66
N THR A 42 -5.65 -10.02 0.45
CA THR A 42 -4.32 -10.46 -0.07
C THR A 42 -3.27 -9.35 -0.01
N CYS A 43 -3.65 -8.09 -0.22
CA CYS A 43 -2.74 -6.95 -0.18
C CYS A 43 -2.52 -6.34 1.21
N ILE A 44 -3.13 -6.88 2.27
CA ILE A 44 -3.09 -6.24 3.58
C ILE A 44 -1.64 -6.03 4.04
N CYS A 45 -1.35 -4.83 4.54
CA CYS A 45 -0.05 -4.49 5.10
C CYS A 45 -0.20 -3.41 6.17
N GLN A 46 0.84 -3.22 7.00
CA GLN A 46 0.82 -2.19 8.04
C GLN A 46 1.51 -0.91 7.54
N ARG A 47 0.90 0.24 7.84
CA ARG A 47 1.49 1.57 7.69
C ARG A 47 2.34 1.87 8.93
N LEU A 48 3.65 1.95 8.76
CA LEU A 48 4.60 2.26 9.82
C LEU A 48 4.67 3.77 10.11
N SER A 49 4.46 4.62 9.09
CA SER A 49 4.44 6.07 9.22
C SER A 49 3.65 6.74 8.10
N GLY A 50 3.37 8.04 8.25
CA GLY A 50 2.61 8.82 7.27
C GLY A 50 1.10 8.64 7.41
N GLU A 51 0.33 9.12 6.45
CA GLU A 51 -1.13 9.00 6.45
C GLU A 51 -1.65 8.48 5.11
N THR A 52 -2.72 7.70 5.18
CA THR A 52 -3.39 7.13 4.01
C THR A 52 -4.90 7.25 4.16
N ARG A 53 -5.60 7.32 3.04
CA ARG A 53 -7.07 7.26 2.99
C ARG A 53 -7.52 6.13 2.07
N HIS A 54 -8.53 5.36 2.50
CA HIS A 54 -9.20 4.41 1.61
C HIS A 54 -10.19 5.11 0.67
N THR A 55 -10.24 4.66 -0.58
CA THR A 55 -11.15 5.19 -1.62
C THR A 55 -12.56 4.64 -1.53
N ILE A 56 -12.78 3.63 -0.69
CA ILE A 56 -14.07 3.01 -0.39
C ILE A 56 -14.40 3.18 1.09
N GLU A 57 -15.69 3.22 1.41
CA GLU A 57 -16.18 3.45 2.77
C GLU A 57 -15.92 2.25 3.69
N TRP A 58 -16.11 1.04 3.16
CA TRP A 58 -16.05 -0.22 3.92
C TRP A 58 -14.97 -1.17 3.35
N PRO A 59 -13.67 -0.86 3.51
CA PRO A 59 -12.63 -1.84 3.23
C PRO A 59 -12.77 -3.02 4.20
N GLY A 60 -12.32 -4.20 3.79
CA GLY A 60 -12.28 -5.43 4.59
C GLY A 60 -11.29 -5.37 5.76
N LEU A 61 -11.38 -4.31 6.57
CA LEU A 61 -10.61 -4.03 7.77
C LEU A 61 -11.58 -3.65 8.90
N SER A 62 -11.33 -4.15 10.11
CA SER A 62 -12.02 -3.69 11.31
C SER A 62 -11.61 -2.26 11.68
N ILE A 63 -12.28 -1.67 12.67
CA ILE A 63 -11.90 -0.36 13.22
C ILE A 63 -10.54 -0.47 13.91
N ASP A 64 -10.37 -1.45 14.79
CA ASP A 64 -9.11 -1.70 15.51
C ASP A 64 -7.93 -1.89 14.55
N GLU A 65 -8.13 -2.63 13.45
CA GLU A 65 -7.10 -2.82 12.42
C GLU A 65 -6.68 -1.48 11.79
N LYS A 66 -7.64 -0.59 11.51
CA LYS A 66 -7.33 0.75 10.98
C LYS A 66 -6.56 1.59 12.01
N GLU A 67 -6.92 1.51 13.28
CA GLU A 67 -6.23 2.22 14.38
C GLU A 67 -4.80 1.71 14.58
N GLU A 68 -4.57 0.41 14.44
CA GLU A 68 -3.25 -0.23 14.44
C GLU A 68 -2.43 0.05 13.17
N GLY A 69 -3.00 0.78 12.20
CA GLY A 69 -2.33 1.19 10.97
C GLY A 69 -2.39 0.17 9.84
N TRP A 70 -3.22 -0.88 9.92
CA TRP A 70 -3.44 -1.78 8.80
C TRP A 70 -4.19 -1.10 7.66
N ILE A 71 -3.75 -1.37 6.43
CA ILE A 71 -4.33 -0.78 5.22
C ILE A 71 -4.51 -1.84 4.13
N LEU A 72 -5.27 -1.49 3.09
CA LEU A 72 -5.41 -2.26 1.86
C LEU A 72 -4.89 -1.40 0.71
N PRO A 73 -3.60 -1.52 0.32
CA PRO A 73 -2.96 -0.70 -0.71
C PRO A 73 -3.71 -0.66 -2.05
N CYS A 74 -4.46 -1.71 -2.37
CA CYS A 74 -5.27 -1.76 -3.60
C CYS A 74 -6.37 -0.71 -3.67
N VAL A 75 -6.82 -0.18 -2.53
CA VAL A 75 -7.86 0.84 -2.41
C VAL A 75 -7.45 1.95 -1.45
N ALA A 76 -6.15 2.10 -1.15
CA ALA A 76 -5.63 3.15 -0.28
C ALA A 76 -4.76 4.11 -1.08
N GLN A 77 -4.86 5.40 -0.79
CA GLN A 77 -4.07 6.48 -1.36
C GLN A 77 -3.21 7.12 -0.27
N ALA A 78 -2.00 7.52 -0.61
CA ALA A 78 -1.16 8.31 0.28
C ALA A 78 -1.71 9.75 0.42
N LEU A 79 -1.57 10.33 1.62
CA LEU A 79 -1.85 11.75 1.88
C LEU A 79 -0.57 12.58 2.12
N GLY A 80 0.59 11.92 2.04
CA GLY A 80 1.93 12.46 2.21
C GLY A 80 2.95 11.34 2.05
N ASP A 81 4.17 11.54 2.55
CA ASP A 81 5.16 10.46 2.55
C ASP A 81 4.74 9.35 3.52
N VAL A 82 4.88 8.09 3.08
CA VAL A 82 4.38 6.91 3.79
C VAL A 82 5.44 5.82 3.82
N THR A 83 5.55 5.12 4.95
CA THR A 83 6.33 3.87 5.04
C THR A 83 5.39 2.71 5.31
N LEU A 84 5.51 1.64 4.53
CA LEU A 84 4.71 0.42 4.66
C LEU A 84 5.60 -0.78 5.00
N ASP A 85 5.12 -1.65 5.87
CA ASP A 85 5.72 -2.97 6.11
C ASP A 85 5.19 -3.98 5.08
N VAL A 86 6.01 -4.30 4.07
CA VAL A 86 5.67 -5.26 3.02
C VAL A 86 6.87 -6.18 2.74
N PRO A 87 7.11 -7.20 3.59
CA PRO A 87 8.25 -8.09 3.44
C PRO A 87 8.28 -8.90 2.14
N SER A 88 7.12 -9.11 1.53
CA SER A 88 6.97 -9.83 0.27
C SER A 88 7.00 -8.93 -0.98
N ALA A 89 7.29 -7.63 -0.83
CA ALA A 89 7.44 -6.74 -1.98
C ALA A 89 8.66 -7.13 -2.83
N ARG A 90 8.53 -7.05 -4.15
CA ARG A 90 9.59 -7.43 -5.09
C ARG A 90 9.75 -6.39 -6.19
N ALA A 91 10.99 -5.99 -6.47
CA ALA A 91 11.28 -5.26 -7.70
C ALA A 91 11.25 -6.23 -8.89
N LEU A 92 10.53 -5.87 -9.96
CA LEU A 92 10.41 -6.68 -11.17
C LEU A 92 11.55 -6.44 -12.17
N PHE A 93 12.29 -5.34 -12.01
CA PHE A 93 13.36 -4.91 -12.92
C PHE A 93 14.72 -4.70 -12.21
N ALA A 94 14.92 -5.33 -11.04
CA ALA A 94 16.22 -5.29 -10.38
C ALA A 94 17.12 -6.41 -10.93
N ASP A 95 18.17 -6.03 -11.67
CA ASP A 95 19.34 -6.86 -11.95
C ASP A 95 20.28 -6.90 -10.72
#